data_AF-A0A846DS72-F1
#
_entry.id   AF-A0A846DS72-F1
#
_cell.length_a   1.000
_cell.length_b   1.000
_cell.length_c   1.000
_cell.angle_alpha   90.00
_cell.angle_beta   90.00
_cell.angle_gamma   90.00
#
_symmetry.space_group_name_H-M   'P 1'
#
loop_
_entity.id
_entity.type
_entity.pdbx_description
1 polymer ?
#
loop_
_entity_poly.entity_id
_entity_poly.type
_entity_poly.pdbx_seq_one_letter_code
_entity_poly.pdbx_strand_id
1 'polypeptide(L)'
;MANLTFTQEIIKTVIGGVVPVAIAAIGGQWIVNQYQLAQKRLASRLELARFVRERQYESLEQLYDLFGRFMSLYRIINSQDTDLADVEIRKDLLKRCAEAEAGVDAVILRIASEFTHEYQASLAQSLGNLRQSVQIWRERISEGKRLPFDYSQQQDYVRFKTAFAQAVTYLAASIFSSLEPLPVRFEAAQTLVLEAFSNKWEKHGYHDVGDTN
;
A
#
# COMPACT_ATOMS: atom_id res chain seq x y z
N MET A 1 -21.46 -82.23 15.51
CA MET A 1 -20.72 -81.64 14.36
C MET A 1 -21.55 -80.67 13.51
N ALA A 2 -22.88 -80.58 13.63
CA ALA A 2 -23.71 -79.67 12.82
C ALA A 2 -23.65 -78.16 13.21
N ASN A 3 -23.25 -77.81 14.44
CA ASN A 3 -23.17 -76.39 14.85
C ASN A 3 -21.95 -75.65 14.26
N LEU A 4 -20.93 -76.35 13.78
CA LEU A 4 -19.72 -75.73 13.23
C LEU A 4 -19.91 -75.22 11.78
N THR A 5 -20.77 -75.85 10.98
CA THR A 5 -21.01 -75.48 9.57
C THR A 5 -21.91 -74.26 9.44
N PHE A 6 -22.97 -74.15 10.25
CA PHE A 6 -23.86 -72.99 10.27
C PHE A 6 -23.13 -71.70 10.68
N THR A 7 -22.27 -71.81 11.69
CA THR A 7 -21.46 -70.67 12.17
C THR A 7 -20.47 -70.20 11.10
N GLN A 8 -19.90 -71.11 10.30
CA GLN A 8 -18.98 -70.76 9.20
C GLN A 8 -19.68 -70.09 8.01
N GLU A 9 -20.91 -70.48 7.67
CA GLU A 9 -21.66 -69.81 6.60
C GLU A 9 -22.07 -68.40 6.98
N ILE A 10 -22.55 -68.17 8.21
CA ILE A 10 -22.87 -66.82 8.71
C ILE A 10 -21.64 -65.91 8.68
N ILE A 11 -20.48 -66.43 9.13
CA ILE A 11 -19.22 -65.67 9.10
C ILE A 11 -18.85 -65.27 7.67
N LYS A 12 -18.99 -66.18 6.69
CA LYS A 12 -18.70 -65.87 5.28
C LYS A 12 -19.65 -64.84 4.68
N THR A 13 -20.94 -64.91 4.99
CA THR A 13 -21.94 -63.95 4.48
C THR A 13 -21.75 -62.55 5.10
N VAL A 14 -21.45 -62.49 6.40
CA VAL A 14 -21.19 -61.21 7.09
C VAL A 14 -19.86 -60.59 6.60
N ILE A 15 -18.79 -61.38 6.46
CA ILE A 15 -17.51 -60.90 5.95
C ILE A 15 -17.59 -60.52 4.46
N GLY A 16 -18.35 -61.28 3.65
CA GLY A 16 -18.47 -61.04 2.21
C GLY A 16 -19.34 -59.84 1.85
N GLY A 17 -20.37 -59.52 2.64
CA GLY A 17 -21.32 -58.44 2.34
C GLY A 17 -21.13 -57.16 3.17
N VAL A 18 -20.94 -57.28 4.48
CA VAL A 18 -21.00 -56.12 5.40
C VAL A 18 -19.66 -55.39 5.47
N VAL A 19 -18.56 -56.13 5.48
CA VAL A 19 -17.21 -55.56 5.62
C VAL A 19 -16.85 -54.62 4.45
N PRO A 20 -17.08 -54.98 3.16
CA PRO A 20 -16.79 -54.08 2.05
C PRO A 20 -17.62 -52.79 2.09
N VAL A 21 -18.89 -52.88 2.48
CA VAL A 21 -19.78 -51.72 2.62
C VAL A 21 -19.32 -50.81 3.76
N ALA A 22 -18.92 -51.38 4.90
CA ALA A 22 -18.39 -50.61 6.02
C ALA A 22 -17.07 -49.91 5.65
N ILE A 23 -16.16 -50.60 4.96
CA ILE A 23 -14.89 -50.02 4.48
C ILE A 23 -15.18 -48.90 3.46
N ALA A 24 -16.10 -49.10 2.53
CA ALA A 24 -16.48 -48.09 1.55
C ALA A 24 -17.14 -46.87 2.22
N ALA A 25 -17.98 -47.07 3.23
CA ALA A 25 -18.61 -45.97 3.99
C ALA A 25 -17.57 -45.17 4.78
N ILE A 26 -16.66 -45.84 5.50
CA ILE A 26 -15.59 -45.19 6.28
C ILE A 26 -14.60 -44.49 5.35
N GLY A 27 -14.17 -45.16 4.28
CA GLY A 27 -13.26 -44.60 3.27
C GLY A 27 -13.89 -43.43 2.52
N GLY A 28 -15.15 -43.54 2.13
CA GLY A 28 -15.92 -42.47 1.49
C GLY A 28 -16.04 -41.25 2.39
N GLN A 29 -16.39 -41.42 3.67
CA GLN A 29 -16.46 -40.33 4.64
C GLN A 29 -15.10 -39.66 4.85
N TRP A 30 -14.01 -40.44 4.90
CA TRP A 30 -12.66 -39.91 5.03
C TRP A 30 -12.25 -39.06 3.81
N ILE A 31 -12.51 -39.52 2.59
CA ILE A 31 -12.21 -38.76 1.36
C ILE A 31 -12.99 -37.45 1.32
N VAL A 32 -14.30 -37.49 1.62
CA VAL A 32 -15.14 -36.28 1.67
C VAL A 32 -14.63 -35.29 2.72
N ASN A 33 -14.26 -35.77 3.91
CA ASN A 33 -13.72 -34.92 4.97
C ASN A 33 -12.38 -34.27 4.55
N GLN A 34 -11.46 -35.02 3.92
CA GLN A 34 -10.19 -34.48 3.43
C GLN A 34 -10.41 -33.41 2.36
N TYR A 35 -11.34 -33.65 1.43
CA TYR A 35 -11.69 -32.69 0.40
C TYR A 35 -12.27 -31.40 0.99
N GLN A 36 -13.20 -31.51 1.94
CA GLN A 36 -13.77 -30.35 2.64
C GLN A 36 -12.71 -29.56 3.41
N LEU A 37 -11.76 -30.23 4.08
CA LEU A 37 -10.65 -29.57 4.76
C LEU A 37 -9.73 -28.84 3.77
N ALA A 38 -9.43 -29.45 2.63
CA ALA A 38 -8.64 -28.82 1.57
C ALA A 38 -9.35 -27.57 1.01
N GLN A 39 -10.66 -27.66 0.75
CA GLN A 39 -11.46 -26.51 0.32
C GLN A 39 -11.49 -25.40 1.37
N LYS A 40 -11.70 -25.72 2.65
CA LYS A 40 -11.68 -24.72 3.74
C LYS A 40 -10.31 -24.03 3.86
N ARG A 41 -9.21 -24.78 3.72
CA ARG A 41 -7.86 -24.21 3.72
C ARG A 41 -7.64 -23.28 2.53
N LEU A 42 -8.09 -23.66 1.34
CA LEU A 42 -7.99 -22.81 0.15
C LEU A 42 -8.82 -21.53 0.33
N ALA A 43 -10.06 -21.64 0.79
CA ALA A 43 -10.94 -20.50 1.05
C ALA A 43 -10.32 -19.53 2.06
N SER A 44 -9.83 -20.03 3.20
CA SER A 44 -9.17 -19.23 4.23
C SER A 44 -7.91 -18.53 3.70
N ARG A 45 -7.11 -19.20 2.86
CA ARG A 45 -5.94 -18.57 2.22
C ARG A 45 -6.35 -17.44 1.27
N LEU A 46 -7.40 -17.64 0.48
CA LEU A 46 -7.90 -16.62 -0.44
C LEU A 46 -8.47 -15.41 0.31
N GLU A 47 -9.19 -15.65 1.42
CA GLU A 47 -9.72 -14.60 2.28
C GLU A 47 -8.59 -13.78 2.91
N LEU A 48 -7.58 -14.44 3.48
CA LEU A 48 -6.40 -13.76 4.02
C LEU A 48 -5.67 -12.94 2.94
N ALA A 49 -5.50 -13.51 1.74
CA ALA A 49 -4.87 -12.80 0.63
C ALA A 49 -5.70 -11.60 0.15
N ARG A 50 -7.03 -11.65 0.21
CA ARG A 50 -7.90 -10.49 -0.08
C ARG A 50 -7.74 -9.42 0.99
N PHE A 51 -7.79 -9.81 2.26
CA PHE A 51 -7.65 -8.90 3.39
C PHE A 51 -6.31 -8.17 3.38
N VAL A 52 -5.20 -8.88 3.15
CA VAL A 52 -3.86 -8.25 3.04
C VAL A 52 -3.83 -7.24 1.90
N ARG A 53 -4.41 -7.57 0.73
CA ARG A 53 -4.45 -6.67 -0.43
C ARG A 53 -5.28 -5.42 -0.16
N GLU A 54 -6.45 -5.56 0.46
CA GLU A 54 -7.30 -4.44 0.82
C GLU A 54 -6.53 -3.45 1.71
N ARG A 55 -5.83 -3.95 2.72
CA ARG A 55 -4.95 -3.12 3.57
C ARG A 55 -3.79 -2.46 2.81
N GLN A 56 -3.18 -3.16 1.86
CA GLN A 56 -2.13 -2.60 1.02
C GLN A 56 -2.66 -1.47 0.12
N TYR A 57 -3.87 -1.60 -0.43
CA TYR A 57 -4.54 -0.53 -1.17
C TYR A 57 -4.88 0.67 -0.26
N GLU A 58 -5.34 0.43 0.97
CA GLU A 58 -5.57 1.51 1.95
C GLU A 58 -4.28 2.28 2.25
N SER A 59 -3.14 1.59 2.38
CA SER A 59 -1.84 2.22 2.57
C SER A 59 -1.45 3.12 1.39
N LEU A 60 -1.72 2.67 0.17
CA LEU A 60 -1.48 3.46 -1.05
C LEU A 60 -2.40 4.68 -1.13
N GLU A 61 -3.70 4.51 -0.84
CA GLU A 61 -4.68 5.60 -0.82
C GLU A 61 -4.32 6.67 0.23
N GLN A 62 -3.91 6.24 1.43
CA GLN A 62 -3.47 7.17 2.48
C GLN A 62 -2.23 7.96 2.05
N LEU A 63 -1.30 7.35 1.30
CA LEU A 63 -0.15 8.06 0.79
C LEU A 63 -0.56 9.13 -0.25
N TYR A 64 -1.57 8.86 -1.08
CA TYR A 64 -2.14 9.87 -2.00
C TYR A 64 -2.83 11.01 -1.26
N ASP A 65 -3.63 10.72 -0.24
CA ASP A 65 -4.28 11.75 0.59
C ASP A 65 -3.24 12.64 1.29
N LEU A 66 -2.22 12.03 1.90
CA LEU A 66 -1.13 12.77 2.53
C LEU A 66 -0.39 13.67 1.54
N PHE A 67 -0.10 13.17 0.34
CA PHE A 67 0.49 13.98 -0.71
C PHE A 67 -0.38 15.20 -1.04
N GLY A 68 -1.69 15.00 -1.21
CA GLY A 68 -2.65 16.09 -1.44
C GLY A 68 -2.65 17.13 -0.32
N ARG A 69 -2.61 16.68 0.94
CA ARG A 69 -2.53 17.57 2.11
C ARG A 69 -1.26 18.40 2.13
N PHE A 70 -0.10 17.80 1.88
CA PHE A 70 1.15 18.55 1.77
C PHE A 70 1.12 19.53 0.60
N MET A 71 0.60 19.15 -0.57
CA MET A 71 0.48 20.08 -1.69
C MET A 71 -0.48 21.24 -1.37
N SER A 72 -1.53 21.01 -0.60
CA SER A 72 -2.38 22.08 -0.07
C SER A 72 -1.63 22.99 0.90
N LEU A 73 -0.87 22.43 1.84
CA LEU A 73 -0.07 23.20 2.79
C LEU A 73 0.99 24.04 2.07
N TYR A 74 1.65 23.49 1.05
CA TYR A 74 2.61 24.19 0.22
C TYR A 74 2.04 25.48 -0.38
N ARG A 75 0.84 25.38 -0.97
CA ARG A 75 0.16 26.53 -1.58
C ARG A 75 -0.19 27.60 -0.56
N ILE A 76 -0.60 27.20 0.64
CA ILE A 76 -0.92 28.14 1.72
C ILE A 76 0.36 28.81 2.21
N ILE A 77 1.37 28.03 2.61
CA ILE A 77 2.63 28.55 3.17
C ILE A 77 3.33 29.54 2.22
N ASN A 78 3.29 29.27 0.92
CA ASN A 78 3.94 30.11 -0.08
C ASN A 78 3.02 31.16 -0.71
N SER A 79 1.76 31.26 -0.29
CA SER A 79 0.86 32.34 -0.73
C SER A 79 1.40 33.71 -0.29
N GLN A 80 1.21 34.73 -1.12
CA GLN A 80 1.55 36.11 -0.76
C GLN A 80 0.74 36.60 0.44
N ASP A 81 -0.49 36.10 0.60
CA ASP A 81 -1.43 36.49 1.66
C ASP A 81 -1.11 35.84 3.01
N THR A 82 -0.17 34.90 3.06
CA THR A 82 0.21 34.21 4.29
C THR A 82 1.39 34.93 4.94
N ASP A 83 1.11 35.58 6.08
CA ASP A 83 2.11 36.18 6.96
C ASP A 83 2.61 35.14 7.97
N LEU A 84 3.85 34.67 7.78
CA LEU A 84 4.50 33.73 8.70
C LEU A 84 5.10 34.40 9.94
N ALA A 85 5.15 35.74 9.98
CA ALA A 85 5.54 36.49 11.17
C ALA A 85 4.42 36.46 12.23
N ASP A 86 3.16 36.43 11.79
CA ASP A 86 1.99 36.22 12.65
C ASP A 86 2.10 34.87 13.38
N VAL A 87 2.09 34.93 14.72
CA VAL A 87 2.25 33.78 15.60
C VAL A 87 1.08 32.82 15.51
N GLU A 88 -0.16 33.31 15.36
CA GLU A 88 -1.35 32.46 15.32
C GLU A 88 -1.44 31.73 13.98
N ILE A 89 -1.15 32.41 12.87
CA ILE A 89 -1.05 31.78 11.54
C ILE A 89 0.05 30.71 11.55
N ARG A 90 1.25 31.05 12.05
CA ARG A 90 2.37 30.10 12.13
C ARG A 90 2.03 28.88 13.00
N LYS A 91 1.36 29.09 14.13
CA LYS A 91 0.94 28.01 15.04
C LYS A 91 -0.09 27.08 14.40
N ASP A 92 -1.07 27.62 13.66
CA ASP A 92 -2.02 26.80 12.90
C ASP A 92 -1.32 25.95 11.83
N LEU A 93 -0.43 26.57 11.04
CA LEU A 93 0.33 25.87 10.01
C LEU A 93 1.24 24.79 10.59
N LEU A 94 1.90 25.07 11.72
CA LEU A 94 2.70 24.07 12.43
C LEU A 94 1.85 22.89 12.89
N LYS A 95 0.66 23.14 13.45
CA LYS A 95 -0.25 22.09 13.89
C LYS A 95 -0.66 21.19 12.71
N ARG A 96 -1.10 21.79 11.60
CA ARG A 96 -1.51 21.05 10.40
C ARG A 96 -0.34 20.29 9.76
N CYS A 97 0.85 20.87 9.75
CA CYS A 97 2.06 20.21 9.27
C CYS A 97 2.43 19.01 10.16
N ALA A 98 2.37 19.17 11.49
CA ALA A 98 2.65 18.09 12.43
C ALA A 98 1.63 16.94 12.31
N GLU A 99 0.35 17.25 12.11
CA GLU A 99 -0.70 16.25 11.86
C GLU A 99 -0.42 15.47 10.55
N ALA A 100 -0.03 16.16 9.48
CA ALA A 100 0.32 15.52 8.21
C ALA A 100 1.62 14.70 8.31
N GLU A 101 2.63 15.19 9.04
CA GLU A 101 3.90 14.49 9.32
C GLU A 101 3.65 13.21 10.12
N ALA A 102 2.82 13.27 11.16
CA ALA A 102 2.42 12.09 11.93
C ALA A 102 1.69 11.05 11.07
N GLY A 103 0.87 11.50 10.11
CA GLY A 103 0.26 10.64 9.11
C GLY A 103 1.29 9.93 8.22
N VAL A 104 2.33 10.65 7.77
CA VAL A 104 3.44 10.07 7.02
C VAL A 104 4.20 9.02 7.85
N ASP A 105 4.52 9.32 9.10
CA ASP A 105 5.20 8.37 9.99
C ASP A 105 4.35 7.10 10.21
N ALA A 106 3.04 7.24 10.39
CA ALA A 106 2.12 6.12 10.53
C ALA A 106 2.05 5.26 9.26
N VAL A 107 1.99 5.89 8.08
CA VAL A 107 2.00 5.20 6.78
C VAL A 107 3.34 4.52 6.53
N ILE A 108 4.47 5.16 6.84
CA ILE A 108 5.80 4.54 6.76
C ILE A 108 5.86 3.29 7.63
N LEU A 109 5.41 3.35 8.88
CA LEU A 109 5.38 2.19 9.78
C LEU A 109 4.52 1.06 9.21
N ARG A 110 3.34 1.41 8.66
CA ARG A 110 2.45 0.43 8.04
C ARG A 110 3.09 -0.23 6.83
N ILE A 111 3.62 0.56 5.89
CA ILE A 111 4.35 0.06 4.71
C ILE A 111 5.49 -0.86 5.16
N ALA A 112 6.29 -0.41 6.12
CA ALA A 112 7.41 -1.17 6.64
C ALA A 112 6.99 -2.46 7.36
N SER A 113 5.72 -2.64 7.72
CA SER A 113 5.18 -3.89 8.29
C SER A 113 4.52 -4.79 7.25
N GLU A 114 3.79 -4.21 6.29
CA GLU A 114 2.97 -4.91 5.31
C GLU A 114 3.75 -5.31 4.04
N PHE A 115 4.92 -4.70 3.80
CA PHE A 115 5.76 -4.94 2.61
C PHE A 115 7.16 -5.51 2.95
N THR A 116 7.32 -6.12 4.14
CA THR A 116 8.60 -6.68 4.63
C THR A 116 9.11 -7.88 3.84
N HIS A 117 8.25 -8.54 3.06
CA HIS A 117 8.56 -9.80 2.39
C HIS A 117 9.68 -9.65 1.35
N GLU A 118 9.92 -8.42 0.90
CA GLU A 118 10.99 -8.05 -0.01
C GLU A 118 11.78 -6.91 0.64
N TYR A 119 12.78 -7.23 1.46
CA TYR A 119 13.68 -6.19 1.97
C TYR A 119 14.38 -5.51 0.80
N GLN A 120 13.89 -4.33 0.43
CA GLN A 120 14.45 -3.52 -0.64
C GLN A 120 15.07 -2.26 -0.04
N ALA A 121 16.41 -2.17 -0.13
CA ALA A 121 17.16 -1.01 0.33
C ALA A 121 16.66 0.30 -0.34
N SER A 122 16.18 0.22 -1.58
CA SER A 122 15.56 1.31 -2.32
C SER A 122 14.27 1.83 -1.66
N LEU A 123 13.42 0.94 -1.12
CA LEU A 123 12.22 1.34 -0.39
C LEU A 123 12.59 2.05 0.91
N ALA A 124 13.50 1.47 1.71
CA ALA A 124 13.94 2.06 2.96
C ALA A 124 14.53 3.47 2.72
N GLN A 125 15.33 3.63 1.66
CA GLN A 125 15.85 4.94 1.25
C GLN A 125 14.73 5.90 0.83
N SER A 126 13.74 5.44 0.05
CA SER A 126 12.62 6.27 -0.40
C SER A 126 11.75 6.75 0.77
N LEU A 127 11.45 5.87 1.73
CA LEU A 127 10.70 6.21 2.94
C LEU A 127 11.50 7.14 3.88
N GLY A 128 12.81 6.93 3.99
CA GLY A 128 13.70 7.84 4.72
C GLY A 128 13.73 9.24 4.11
N ASN A 129 13.88 9.32 2.78
CA ASN A 129 13.83 10.58 2.03
C ASN A 129 12.47 11.27 2.17
N LEU A 130 11.38 10.50 2.18
CA LEU A 130 10.03 11.00 2.38
C LEU A 130 9.89 11.66 3.76
N ARG A 131 10.27 10.94 4.83
CA ARG A 131 10.27 11.45 6.20
C ARG A 131 11.11 12.73 6.34
N GLN A 132 12.34 12.72 5.83
CA GLN A 132 13.22 13.88 5.89
C GLN A 132 12.63 15.08 5.12
N SER A 133 11.99 14.82 3.99
CA SER A 133 11.42 15.89 3.17
C SER A 133 10.24 16.59 3.86
N VAL A 134 9.40 15.87 4.61
CA VAL A 134 8.30 16.48 5.39
C VAL A 134 8.80 17.17 6.66
N GLN A 135 9.85 16.65 7.30
CA GLN A 135 10.47 17.27 8.47
C GLN A 135 10.97 18.69 8.16
N ILE A 136 11.57 18.90 6.99
CA ILE A 136 12.05 20.22 6.56
C ILE A 136 10.92 21.25 6.51
N TRP A 137 9.69 20.84 6.20
CA TRP A 137 8.57 21.77 6.15
C TRP A 137 8.24 22.27 7.55
N ARG A 138 8.16 21.37 8.53
CA ARG A 138 7.94 21.74 9.93
C ARG A 138 9.04 22.67 10.43
N GLU A 139 10.31 22.38 10.13
CA GLU A 139 11.44 23.22 10.52
C GLU A 139 11.31 24.64 9.93
N ARG A 140 11.04 24.76 8.63
CA ARG A 140 10.85 26.06 7.96
C ARG A 140 9.70 26.87 8.53
N ILE A 141 8.53 26.24 8.74
CA ILE A 141 7.39 26.91 9.36
C ILE A 141 7.75 27.35 10.78
N SER A 142 8.48 26.53 11.56
CA SER A 142 8.88 26.89 12.93
C SER A 142 9.79 28.12 12.98
N GLU A 143 10.62 28.29 11.96
CA GLU A 143 11.51 29.43 11.78
C GLU A 143 10.78 30.68 11.23
N GLY A 144 9.48 30.59 10.91
CA GLY A 144 8.74 31.67 10.26
C GLY A 144 9.19 31.93 8.81
N LYS A 145 9.79 30.93 8.15
CA LYS A 145 10.29 31.03 6.78
C LYS A 145 9.39 30.29 5.81
N ARG A 146 9.24 30.85 4.61
CA ARG A 146 8.61 30.17 3.48
C ARG A 146 9.43 28.95 3.06
N LEU A 147 8.78 28.02 2.37
CA LEU A 147 9.47 26.86 1.80
C LEU A 147 10.33 27.35 0.62
N PRO A 148 11.58 26.88 0.46
CA PRO A 148 12.50 27.35 -0.58
C PRO A 148 12.16 26.70 -1.93
N PHE A 149 10.90 26.80 -2.37
CA PHE A 149 10.26 26.07 -3.47
C PHE A 149 9.66 27.05 -4.50
N ASP A 150 10.42 28.08 -4.84
CA ASP A 150 10.12 29.09 -5.85
C ASP A 150 10.09 28.54 -7.28
N TYR A 151 10.74 27.40 -7.55
CA TYR A 151 10.71 26.73 -8.85
C TYR A 151 10.83 25.21 -8.77
N SER A 152 10.33 24.54 -9.82
CA SER A 152 10.13 23.09 -9.84
C SER A 152 11.37 22.22 -9.73
N GLN A 153 12.55 22.80 -9.95
CA GLN A 153 13.85 22.13 -9.96
C GLN A 153 14.64 22.32 -8.66
N GLN A 154 14.12 23.07 -7.68
CA GLN A 154 14.78 23.16 -6.37
C GLN A 154 14.93 21.78 -5.75
N GLN A 155 16.13 21.51 -5.26
CA GLN A 155 16.56 20.18 -4.82
C GLN A 155 15.61 19.57 -3.79
N ASP A 156 15.20 20.35 -2.79
CA ASP A 156 14.32 19.88 -1.72
C ASP A 156 12.89 19.57 -2.23
N TYR A 157 12.36 20.38 -3.16
CA TYR A 157 11.05 20.14 -3.78
C TYR A 157 11.06 18.90 -4.69
N VAL A 158 12.13 18.74 -5.48
CA VAL A 158 12.34 17.56 -6.31
C VAL A 158 12.50 16.32 -5.44
N ARG A 159 13.26 16.40 -4.33
CA ARG A 159 13.42 15.29 -3.39
C ARG A 159 12.08 14.88 -2.78
N PHE A 160 11.26 15.84 -2.35
CA PHE A 160 9.92 15.58 -1.81
C PHE A 160 9.05 14.82 -2.82
N LYS A 161 8.91 15.36 -4.04
CA LYS A 161 8.08 14.74 -5.10
C LYS A 161 8.62 13.38 -5.51
N THR A 162 9.93 13.26 -5.63
CA THR A 162 10.60 12.01 -5.99
C THR A 162 10.40 10.94 -4.93
N ALA A 163 10.51 11.28 -3.65
CA ALA A 163 10.30 10.34 -2.57
C ALA A 163 8.85 9.81 -2.53
N PHE A 164 7.87 10.71 -2.68
CA PHE A 164 6.45 10.31 -2.82
C PHE A 164 6.22 9.43 -4.05
N ALA A 165 6.73 9.84 -5.21
CA ALA A 165 6.58 9.09 -6.46
C ALA A 165 7.21 7.70 -6.38
N GLN A 166 8.41 7.58 -5.79
CA GLN A 166 9.10 6.32 -5.57
C GLN A 166 8.31 5.40 -4.63
N ALA A 167 7.86 5.92 -3.49
CA ALA A 167 7.06 5.15 -2.53
C ALA A 167 5.76 4.66 -3.16
N VAL A 168 4.99 5.54 -3.82
CA VAL A 168 3.76 5.18 -4.52
C VAL A 168 4.00 4.12 -5.59
N THR A 169 5.01 4.33 -6.46
CA THR A 169 5.30 3.41 -7.55
C THR A 169 5.73 2.04 -7.03
N TYR A 170 6.49 2.02 -5.93
CA TYR A 170 6.89 0.79 -5.28
C TYR A 170 5.68 0.03 -4.77
N LEU A 171 4.82 0.68 -3.98
CA LEU A 171 3.62 0.05 -3.42
C LEU A 171 2.72 -0.49 -4.53
N ALA A 172 2.45 0.32 -5.56
CA ALA A 172 1.66 -0.10 -6.71
C ALA A 172 2.29 -1.33 -7.39
N ALA A 173 3.59 -1.29 -7.68
CA ALA A 173 4.29 -2.41 -8.32
C ALA A 173 4.24 -3.69 -7.47
N SER A 174 4.44 -3.58 -6.15
CA SER A 174 4.37 -4.71 -5.21
C SER A 174 2.97 -5.30 -5.10
N ILE A 175 1.92 -4.47 -5.17
CA ILE A 175 0.54 -4.94 -5.21
C ILE A 175 0.26 -5.65 -6.55
N PHE A 176 0.68 -5.07 -7.67
CA PHE A 176 0.43 -5.64 -9.00
C PHE A 176 1.22 -6.91 -9.30
N SER A 177 2.48 -7.00 -8.88
CA SER A 177 3.30 -8.21 -9.05
C SER A 177 2.70 -9.43 -8.35
N SER A 178 1.89 -9.21 -7.31
CA SER A 178 1.16 -10.27 -6.60
C SER A 178 -0.07 -10.80 -7.36
N LEU A 179 -0.55 -10.11 -8.41
CA LEU A 179 -1.79 -10.43 -9.13
C LEU A 179 -1.56 -11.26 -10.40
N GLU A 180 -0.53 -10.97 -11.18
CA GLU A 180 -0.15 -11.66 -12.43
C GLU A 180 1.19 -11.10 -12.94
N PRO A 181 2.01 -11.86 -13.70
CA PRO A 181 3.30 -11.40 -14.21
C PRO A 181 3.14 -10.45 -15.41
N LEU A 182 2.39 -9.37 -15.25
CA LEU A 182 2.52 -8.23 -16.15
C LEU A 182 3.60 -7.33 -15.54
N PRO A 183 4.77 -7.19 -16.20
CA PRO A 183 5.82 -6.33 -15.67
C PRO A 183 5.35 -4.89 -15.80
N VAL A 184 4.72 -4.35 -14.75
CA VAL A 184 4.67 -2.91 -14.54
C VAL A 184 6.14 -2.50 -14.47
N ARG A 185 6.64 -1.88 -15.54
CA ARG A 185 8.02 -1.39 -15.58
C ARG A 185 8.10 -0.25 -14.58
N PHE A 186 8.57 -0.55 -13.37
CA PHE A 186 8.71 0.39 -12.25
C PHE A 186 9.31 1.72 -12.72
N GLU A 187 10.36 1.66 -13.54
CA GLU A 187 11.02 2.84 -14.12
C GLU A 187 10.08 3.69 -15.00
N ALA A 188 9.24 3.05 -15.82
CA ALA A 188 8.29 3.76 -16.69
C ALA A 188 7.17 4.43 -15.88
N ALA A 189 6.65 3.75 -14.86
CA ALA A 189 5.64 4.31 -13.96
C ALA A 189 6.21 5.46 -13.13
N GLN A 190 7.41 5.28 -12.55
CA GLN A 190 8.09 6.34 -11.80
C GLN A 190 8.37 7.55 -12.70
N THR A 191 8.87 7.34 -13.91
CA THR A 191 9.14 8.41 -14.89
C THR A 191 7.85 9.16 -15.23
N LEU A 192 6.75 8.45 -15.51
CA LEU A 192 5.46 9.07 -15.79
C LEU A 192 4.96 9.94 -14.63
N VAL A 193 5.06 9.45 -13.39
CA VAL A 193 4.65 10.19 -12.19
C VAL A 193 5.51 11.44 -12.01
N LEU A 194 6.83 11.31 -12.12
CA LEU A 194 7.76 12.45 -12.03
C LEU A 194 7.50 13.49 -13.12
N GLU A 195 7.24 13.05 -14.35
CA GLU A 195 6.92 13.93 -15.46
C GLU A 195 5.58 14.66 -15.30
N ALA A 196 4.56 13.96 -14.78
CA ALA A 196 3.26 14.54 -14.48
C ALA A 196 3.36 15.67 -13.43
N PHE A 197 4.31 15.56 -12.50
CA PHE A 197 4.57 16.60 -11.50
C PHE A 197 5.65 17.61 -11.88
N SER A 198 6.10 17.62 -13.13
CA SER A 198 7.06 18.64 -13.60
C SER A 198 6.33 19.89 -14.06
N ASN A 199 6.84 21.08 -13.71
CA ASN A 199 6.25 22.35 -14.14
C ASN A 199 6.53 22.66 -15.63
N LYS A 200 7.02 21.68 -16.41
CA LYS A 200 7.19 21.81 -17.86
C LYS A 200 5.85 22.14 -18.57
N TRP A 201 4.74 21.82 -17.91
CA TRP A 201 3.39 22.08 -18.38
C TRP A 201 2.80 23.43 -17.90
N GLU A 202 3.46 24.16 -16.98
CA GLU A 202 2.93 25.43 -16.45
C GLU A 202 3.17 26.64 -17.37
N LYS A 203 4.18 26.57 -18.25
CA LYS A 203 4.49 27.64 -19.19
C LYS A 203 3.91 27.34 -20.57
N HIS A 204 2.63 27.67 -20.79
CA HIS A 204 2.08 28.02 -22.12
C HIS A 204 0.87 28.98 -22.06
N GLY A 205 0.51 29.59 -20.91
CA GLY A 205 -0.74 30.38 -20.85
C GLY A 205 -0.82 31.58 -19.89
N TYR A 206 0.24 31.99 -19.19
CA TYR A 206 0.15 33.09 -18.19
C TYR A 206 0.93 34.37 -18.52
N HIS A 207 1.51 34.49 -19.71
CA HIS A 207 2.30 35.68 -20.09
C HIS A 207 1.81 36.43 -21.34
N ASP A 208 0.53 36.33 -21.71
CA ASP A 208 0.05 37.07 -22.91
C ASP A 208 -1.37 37.65 -22.81
N VAL A 209 -1.79 38.07 -21.61
CA VAL A 209 -3.00 38.90 -21.44
C VAL A 209 -2.68 39.99 -20.42
N GLY A 210 -2.01 41.07 -20.83
CA GLY A 210 -1.76 42.16 -19.88
C GLY A 210 -1.06 43.42 -20.36
N ASP A 211 -0.33 43.42 -21.48
CA ASP A 211 0.38 44.62 -21.97
C ASP A 211 -0.04 45.03 -23.38
N THR A 212 -1.35 45.19 -23.59
CA THR A 212 -1.89 46.00 -24.70
C THR A 212 -3.03 46.88 -24.20
N ASN A 213 -2.67 47.99 -23.54
CA ASN A 213 -3.15 49.37 -23.73
C ASN A 213 -2.95 50.22 -22.48
#